data_AF-A0A3R9PK92-F1
#
_entry.id   AF-A0A3R9PK92-F1
#
_cell.length_a   1.000
_cell.length_b   1.000
_cell.length_c   1.000
_cell.angle_alpha   90.00
_cell.angle_beta   90.00
_cell.angle_gamma   90.00
#
_symmetry.space_group_name_H-M   'P 1'
#
loop_
_entity.id
_entity.type
_entity.pdbx_description
1 polymer ?
#
loop_
_entity_poly.entity_id
_entity_poly.type
_entity_poly.pdbx_seq_one_letter_code
_entity_poly.pdbx_strand_id
1 'polypeptide(L)' 'MFLRGTMYWKFVCTNKTESECFQRALFGDTKKLWDRIRDVKRGDILFLYNINTDVLFGPFTAESAR' A
#
# COMPACT_ATOMS: atom_id res chain seq x y z
N MET A 1 -14.20 23.46 5.51
CA MET A 1 -13.63 22.26 6.19
C MET A 1 -13.95 21.07 5.28
N PHE A 2 -13.04 20.71 4.37
CA PHE A 2 -13.25 19.55 3.49
C PHE A 2 -12.97 18.29 4.32
N LEU A 3 -13.99 17.46 4.55
CA LEU A 3 -13.77 16.09 5.01
C LEU A 3 -12.95 15.39 3.92
N ARG A 4 -11.70 15.05 4.21
CA ARG A 4 -10.86 14.30 3.27
C ARG A 4 -11.51 12.94 3.09
N GLY A 5 -11.99 12.66 1.87
CA GLY A 5 -12.54 11.35 1.52
C GLY A 5 -11.49 10.26 1.59
N THR A 6 -11.96 9.01 1.74
CA THR A 6 -11.11 7.82 1.67
C THR A 6 -10.33 7.79 0.37
N MET A 7 -9.01 7.71 0.47
CA MET A 7 -8.13 7.58 -0.70
C MET A 7 -7.80 6.12 -0.97
N TYR A 8 -7.43 5.85 -2.23
CA TYR A 8 -7.05 4.51 -2.70
C TYR A 8 -5.60 4.53 -3.16
N TRP A 9 -4.84 3.53 -2.76
CA TRP A 9 -3.42 3.41 -3.05
C TRP A 9 -3.10 2.04 -3.64
N LYS A 10 -2.24 2.02 -4.66
CA LYS A 10 -1.71 0.79 -5.23
C LYS A 10 -0.22 0.70 -4.91
N PHE A 11 0.13 -0.34 -4.16
CA PHE A 11 1.51 -0.76 -3.93
C PHE A 11 1.88 -1.86 -4.89
N VAL A 12 3.18 -1.95 -5.18
CA VAL A 12 3.73 -2.96 -6.09
C VAL A 12 4.69 -3.84 -5.33
N CYS A 13 4.58 -5.15 -5.54
CA CYS A 13 5.52 -6.13 -5.02
C CYS A 13 5.98 -7.09 -6.12
N THR A 14 6.93 -7.94 -5.75
CA THR A 14 7.41 -9.05 -6.57
C THR A 14 7.30 -10.33 -5.75
N ASN A 15 7.54 -11.49 -6.35
CA ASN A 15 7.61 -12.77 -5.62
C ASN A 15 8.64 -12.74 -4.47
N LYS A 16 9.63 -11.83 -4.51
CA LYS A 16 10.64 -11.67 -3.44
C LYS A 16 10.09 -11.00 -2.19
N THR A 17 9.05 -10.18 -2.32
CA THR A 17 8.54 -9.33 -1.22
C THR A 17 7.08 -9.62 -0.87
N GLU A 18 6.32 -10.32 -1.72
CA GLU A 18 4.91 -10.66 -1.50
C GLU A 18 4.69 -11.34 -0.14
N SER A 19 5.48 -12.37 0.16
CA SER A 19 5.36 -13.11 1.43
C SER A 19 5.59 -12.21 2.65
N GLU A 20 6.53 -11.27 2.57
CA GLU A 20 6.79 -10.31 3.64
C GLU A 20 5.60 -9.34 3.81
N CYS A 21 5.06 -8.82 2.70
CA CYS A 21 3.91 -7.91 2.72
C CYS A 21 2.72 -8.54 3.46
N PHE A 22 2.45 -9.83 3.24
CA PHE A 22 1.37 -10.51 3.93
C PHE A 22 1.69 -10.88 5.38
N GLN A 23 2.88 -11.41 5.65
CA GLN A 23 3.24 -11.85 7.00
C GLN A 23 3.36 -10.68 7.99
N ARG A 24 3.78 -9.50 7.51
CA ARG A 24 4.01 -8.32 8.35
C ARG A 24 2.94 -7.25 8.22
N ALA A 25 1.98 -7.42 7.30
CA ALA A 25 1.03 -6.37 6.91
C ALA A 25 1.73 -5.04 6.55
N LEU A 26 2.87 -5.12 5.84
CA LEU A 26 3.74 -3.99 5.55
C LEU A 26 3.80 -3.70 4.05
N PHE A 27 3.21 -2.58 3.63
CA PHE A 27 3.27 -2.09 2.25
C PHE A 27 4.11 -0.80 2.23
N GLY A 28 5.12 -0.77 1.38
CA GLY A 28 6.04 0.37 1.31
C GLY A 28 6.77 0.40 -0.02
N ASP A 29 7.57 1.46 -0.21
CA ASP A 29 8.42 1.64 -1.38
C ASP A 29 9.72 2.32 -0.94
N THR A 30 10.60 2.54 -1.91
CA THR A 30 11.85 3.27 -1.77
C THR A 30 11.64 4.72 -1.34
N LYS A 31 12.64 5.30 -0.65
CA LYS A 31 12.64 6.71 -0.22
C LYS A 31 12.40 7.71 -1.37
N LYS A 32 12.67 7.34 -2.62
CA LYS A 32 12.43 8.19 -3.79
C LYS A 32 10.94 8.49 -4.01
N LEU A 33 10.06 7.61 -3.53
CA LEU A 33 8.61 7.76 -3.62
C LEU A 33 7.98 8.26 -2.32
N TRP A 34 8.80 8.69 -1.36
CA TRP A 34 8.35 9.15 -0.04
C TRP A 34 7.31 10.27 -0.12
N ASP A 35 7.49 11.22 -1.04
CA ASP A 35 6.54 12.34 -1.21
C ASP A 35 5.14 11.89 -1.62
N ARG A 36 5.01 10.70 -2.22
CA ARG A 36 3.71 10.10 -2.53
C ARG A 36 3.18 9.26 -1.36
N ILE A 37 4.05 8.54 -0.68
CA ILE A 37 3.65 7.57 0.36
C ILE A 37 3.30 8.26 1.68
N ARG A 38 3.93 9.40 1.99
CA ARG A 38 3.65 10.21 3.19
C ARG A 38 2.19 10.67 3.29
N ASP A 39 1.47 10.66 2.18
CA ASP A 39 0.09 11.09 2.09
C ASP A 39 -0.90 9.99 2.47
N VAL A 40 -0.48 8.73 2.57
CA VAL A 40 -1.29 7.63 3.12
C VAL A 40 -1.72 8.02 4.55
N LYS A 41 -2.98 7.74 4.86
CA LYS A 41 -3.56 7.94 6.20
C LYS A 41 -4.29 6.69 6.64
N ARG A 42 -4.44 6.55 7.95
CA ARG A 42 -5.28 5.49 8.54
C ARG A 42 -6.69 5.59 7.94
N GLY A 43 -7.25 4.45 7.54
CA GLY A 43 -8.55 4.37 6.89
C GLY A 43 -8.52 4.47 5.35
N ASP A 44 -7.37 4.82 4.75
CA ASP A 44 -7.23 4.71 3.29
C ASP A 44 -7.24 3.24 2.85
N ILE A 45 -7.69 2.99 1.61
CA ILE A 45 -7.76 1.65 1.02
C ILE A 45 -6.50 1.36 0.22
N LEU A 46 -5.91 0.20 0.46
CA LEU A 46 -4.68 -0.24 -0.17
C LEU A 46 -4.93 -1.48 -1.02
N PHE A 47 -4.25 -1.54 -2.16
CA PHE A 47 -4.13 -2.72 -3.01
C PHE A 47 -2.66 -3.08 -3.17
N LEU A 48 -2.37 -4.38 -3.21
CA LEU A 48 -1.02 -4.90 -3.45
C LEU A 48 -1.01 -5.63 -4.80
N TYR A 49 -0.23 -5.16 -5.75
CA TYR A 49 -0.10 -5.76 -7.07
C TYR A 49 1.24 -6.50 -7.19
N ASN A 50 1.22 -7.80 -7.45
CA ASN A 50 2.43 -8.56 -7.76
C ASN A 50 2.68 -8.57 -9.28
N ILE A 51 3.73 -7.87 -9.71
CA ILE A 51 4.09 -7.76 -11.13
C ILE A 51 4.62 -9.05 -11.76
N ASN A 52 5.03 -10.04 -10.96
CA ASN A 52 5.50 -11.32 -11.49
C ASN A 52 4.36 -12.29 -11.78
N THR A 53 3.26 -12.21 -11.04
CA THR A 53 2.11 -13.12 -11.15
C THR A 53 0.89 -12.49 -11.80
N ASP A 54 0.90 -11.17 -12.01
CA ASP A 54 -0.26 -10.40 -12.49
C ASP A 54 -1.49 -10.52 -11.57
N VAL A 55 -1.25 -10.59 -10.25
CA VAL A 55 -2.31 -10.71 -9.24
C VAL A 55 -2.44 -9.41 -8.45
N LEU A 56 -3.68 -8.92 -8.32
CA LEU A 56 -4.04 -7.79 -7.47
C LEU A 56 -4.74 -8.29 -6.20
N PHE A 57 -4.13 -8.06 -5.06
CA PHE A 57 -4.67 -8.38 -3.75
C PHE A 57 -5.31 -7.15 -3.10
N GLY A 58 -6.41 -7.36 -2.38
CA GLY A 58 -7.10 -6.32 -1.62
C GLY A 58 -8.63 -6.47 -1.69
N PRO A 59 -9.37 -5.50 -1.13
CA PRO A 59 -8.88 -4.29 -0.47
C PRO A 59 -8.29 -4.55 0.93
N PHE A 60 -7.30 -3.75 1.31
CA PHE A 60 -6.79 -3.65 2.68
C PHE A 60 -7.07 -2.26 3.23
N THR A 61 -7.19 -2.12 4.55
CA THR A 61 -7.31 -0.81 5.21
C THR A 61 -5.98 -0.42 5.83
N ALA A 62 -5.50 0.79 5.52
CA ALA A 62 -4.29 1.32 6.15
C ALA A 62 -4.54 1.54 7.64
N GLU A 63 -3.70 0.94 8.47
CA GLU A 63 -3.78 1.12 9.93
C GLU A 63 -2.82 2.21 10.42
N SER A 64 -1.71 2.43 9.71
CA SER A 64 -0.73 3.48 10.01
C SER A 64 0.02 3.93 8.75
N ALA A 65 0.78 5.03 8.83
CA ALA A 65 1.53 5.63 7.72
C ALA A 65 3.01 5.89 8.09
N ARG A 66 3.63 4.97 8.84
CA ARG A 66 5.02 5.08 9.28
C ARG A 66 5.95 4.16 8.50
#